data_AF-A0A2S3W0W6-F1
#
_entry.id   AF-A0A2S3W0W6-F1
#
_cell.length_a   1.000
_cell.length_b   1.000
_cell.length_c   1.000
_cell.angle_alpha   90.00
_cell.angle_beta   90.00
_cell.angle_gamma   90.00
#
_symmetry.space_group_name_H-M   'P 1'
#
loop_
_entity.id
_entity.type
_entity.pdbx_description
1 polymer ?
#
loop_
_entity_poly.entity_id
_entity_poly.type
_entity_poly.pdbx_seq_one_letter_code
_entity_poly.pdbx_strand_id
1 'polypeptide(L)' 'MAESVLFRGLSFGREVYDVEIHGMGNGQFIGLVKEDGGPCRIAFRGSTVVRDGRKVALARGSSAWVESRKMDEGSKGND' A
#
# COMPACT_ATOMS: atom_id res chain seq x y z
N MET A 1 24.85 -3.52 3.26
CA MET A 1 23.66 -4.41 3.30
C MET A 1 23.54 -5.05 1.93
N ALA A 2 23.41 -6.37 1.84
CA ALA A 2 23.39 -7.05 0.53
C ALA A 2 22.08 -6.73 -0.19
N GLU A 3 22.17 -6.01 -1.30
CA GLU A 3 21.05 -5.75 -2.20
C GLU A 3 20.50 -7.09 -2.68
N SER A 4 19.23 -7.36 -2.38
CA SER A 4 18.61 -8.65 -2.71
C SER A 4 18.55 -8.78 -4.24
N VAL A 5 18.98 -9.94 -4.77
CA VAL A 5 19.00 -10.26 -6.21
C VAL A 5 17.64 -10.04 -6.90
N LEU A 6 16.55 -9.93 -6.14
CA LEU A 6 15.19 -9.67 -6.64
C LEU A 6 15.06 -8.35 -7.41
N PHE A 7 15.91 -7.36 -7.15
CA PHE A 7 15.79 -6.03 -7.77
C PHE A 7 16.83 -5.76 -8.86
N ARG A 8 17.67 -6.75 -9.19
CA ARG A 8 18.79 -6.58 -10.11
C ARG A 8 18.29 -6.34 -11.54
N GLY A 9 18.68 -5.22 -12.13
CA GLY A 9 18.32 -4.86 -13.52
C GLY A 9 16.97 -4.12 -13.67
N LEU A 10 16.33 -3.75 -12.56
CA LEU A 10 15.14 -2.90 -12.60
C LEU A 10 15.54 -1.42 -12.54
N SER A 11 14.94 -0.60 -13.40
CA SER A 11 15.01 0.85 -13.31
C SER A 11 13.73 1.35 -12.64
N PHE A 12 13.86 2.03 -11.51
CA PHE A 12 12.73 2.59 -10.79
C PHE A 12 12.56 4.07 -11.16
N GLY A 13 11.32 4.48 -11.42
CA GLY A 13 10.96 5.88 -11.62
C GLY A 13 10.92 6.66 -10.30
N ARG A 14 10.26 7.83 -10.31
CA ARG A 14 9.98 8.59 -9.07
C ARG A 14 9.11 7.74 -8.15
N GLU A 15 9.52 7.63 -6.90
CA GLU A 15 8.71 7.03 -5.84
C GLU A 15 7.51 7.95 -5.56
N VAL A 16 6.31 7.41 -5.74
CA VAL A 16 5.03 8.12 -5.54
C VAL A 16 4.12 7.40 -4.54
N TYR A 17 4.61 6.29 -3.96
CA TYR A 17 3.85 5.47 -3.03
C TYR A 17 4.66 5.18 -1.77
N ASP A 18 4.07 5.45 -0.62
CA ASP A 18 4.56 5.06 0.69
C ASP A 18 3.95 3.71 1.10
N VAL A 19 4.77 2.82 1.67
CA VAL A 19 4.33 1.51 2.18
C VAL A 19 4.58 1.42 3.68
N GLU A 20 3.51 1.22 4.44
CA GLU A 20 3.57 0.93 5.88
C GLU A 20 3.24 -0.54 6.12
N ILE A 21 4.07 -1.28 6.86
CA ILE A 21 3.83 -2.67 7.23
C ILE A 21 3.85 -2.80 8.75
N HIS A 22 2.72 -3.25 9.30
CA HIS A 22 2.55 -3.48 10.74
C HIS A 22 2.54 -4.98 11.02
N GLY A 23 3.51 -5.45 11.80
CA GLY A 23 3.53 -6.82 12.32
C GLY A 23 2.57 -6.97 13.50
N MET A 24 1.79 -8.04 13.50
CA MET A 24 0.78 -8.32 14.54
C MET A 24 1.33 -9.19 15.69
N GLY A 25 2.62 -9.53 15.70
CA GLY A 25 3.27 -10.33 16.75
C GLY A 25 3.01 -11.85 16.69
N ASN A 26 2.07 -12.30 15.86
CA ASN A 26 1.70 -13.71 15.70
C ASN A 26 2.07 -14.28 14.31
N GLY A 27 3.03 -13.66 13.63
CA GLY A 27 3.40 -14.00 12.25
C GLY A 27 2.46 -13.43 11.18
N GLN A 28 1.42 -12.69 11.55
CA GLN A 28 0.57 -11.94 10.62
C GLN A 28 1.02 -10.49 10.46
N PHE A 29 0.62 -9.87 9.36
CA PHE A 29 0.87 -8.45 9.10
C PHE A 29 -0.28 -7.81 8.32
N ILE A 30 -0.37 -6.49 8.42
CA ILE A 30 -1.19 -5.62 7.59
C ILE A 30 -0.25 -4.63 6.90
N GLY A 31 -0.44 -4.42 5.60
CA GLY A 31 0.26 -3.41 4.84
C GLY A 31 -0.68 -2.43 4.17
N LEU A 32 -0.25 -1.17 4.11
CA LEU A 32 -0.98 -0.05 3.51
C LEU A 32 -0.09 0.59 2.45
N VAL A 33 -0.66 0.87 1.28
CA VAL A 33 0.00 1.66 0.22
C VAL A 33 -0.73 2.98 0.09
N LYS A 34 -0.01 4.08 0.34
CA LYS A 34 -0.52 5.45 0.24
C LYS A 34 0.16 6.14 -0.94
N GLU A 35 -0.57 6.98 -1.64
CA GLU A 35 -0.04 7.80 -2.73
C GLU A 35 0.40 9.15 -2.14
N ASP A 36 1.70 9.42 -2.07
CA ASP A 36 2.31 10.70 -1.64
C ASP A 36 1.67 11.30 -0.36
N GLY A 37 1.70 10.54 0.76
CA GLY A 37 1.05 10.94 2.02
C GLY A 37 -0.50 11.02 2.00
N GLY A 38 -1.12 10.73 0.86
CA GLY A 38 -2.56 10.74 0.63
C GLY A 38 -3.30 9.52 1.20
N PRO A 39 -4.61 9.37 0.88
CA PRO A 39 -5.41 8.27 1.40
C PRO A 39 -4.87 6.90 0.92
N CYS A 40 -5.01 5.89 1.76
CA CYS A 40 -4.63 4.52 1.42
C CYS A 40 -5.39 4.05 0.17
N ARG A 41 -4.64 3.58 -0.85
CA ARG A 41 -5.17 3.06 -2.10
C ARG A 41 -5.27 1.54 -2.09
N ILE A 42 -4.34 0.87 -1.42
CA ILE A 42 -4.31 -0.60 -1.34
C ILE A 42 -4.05 -0.99 0.10
N ALA A 43 -4.95 -1.80 0.66
CA ALA A 43 -4.72 -2.48 1.92
C ALA A 43 -4.52 -3.97 1.64
N PHE A 44 -3.51 -4.56 2.25
CA PHE A 44 -3.27 -6.00 2.15
C PHE A 44 -3.02 -6.62 3.52
N ARG A 45 -3.54 -7.83 3.72
CA ARG A 45 -3.32 -8.63 4.92
C ARG A 45 -2.65 -9.94 4.55
N GLY A 46 -1.80 -10.42 5.43
CA GLY A 46 -1.00 -11.59 5.12
C GLY A 46 -0.41 -12.30 6.32
N SER A 47 0.24 -13.40 6.01
CA SER A 47 1.02 -14.20 6.96
C SER A 47 2.44 -14.35 6.44
N THR A 48 3.40 -14.30 7.36
CA THR A 48 4.79 -14.67 7.08
C THR A 48 4.91 -16.18 7.15
N VAL A 49 5.35 -16.81 6.07
CA VAL A 49 5.58 -18.26 5.99
C VAL A 49 7.03 -18.54 5.61
N VAL A 50 7.48 -19.78 5.76
CA VAL A 50 8.77 -20.24 5.23
C VAL A 50 8.52 -21.01 3.94
N ARG A 51 9.15 -20.59 2.84
CA ARG A 51 9.19 -21.31 1.56
C ARG A 51 10.64 -21.46 1.12
N ASP A 52 11.05 -22.68 0.79
CA ASP A 52 12.42 -23.01 0.36
C ASP A 52 13.50 -22.45 1.31
N GLY A 53 13.26 -22.57 2.62
CA GLY A 53 14.15 -22.07 3.67
C GLY A 53 14.17 -20.55 3.85
N ARG A 54 13.33 -19.80 3.13
CA ARG A 54 13.26 -18.32 3.19
C ARG A 54 11.94 -17.86 3.79
N LYS A 55 11.98 -16.84 4.65
CA LYS A 55 10.77 -16.17 5.15
C LYS A 55 10.18 -15.30 4.04
N VAL A 56 8.92 -15.53 3.70
CA VAL A 56 8.17 -14.79 2.68
C VAL A 56 6.84 -14.30 3.25
N ALA A 57 6.49 -13.08 2.88
CA ALA A 57 5.21 -12.47 3.22
C ALA A 57 4.18 -12.83 2.13
N LEU A 58 3.16 -13.62 2.49
CA LEU A 58 2.04 -13.91 1.60
C LEU A 58 0.90 -12.96 1.92
N ALA A 59 0.58 -12.08 0.98
CA ALA A 59 -0.46 -11.07 1.13
C ALA A 59 -1.58 -11.24 0.11
N ARG A 60 -2.80 -10.89 0.52
CA ARG A 60 -3.92 -10.63 -0.40
C ARG A 60 -4.34 -9.17 -0.24
N GLY A 61 -4.33 -8.43 -1.34
CA GLY A 61 -4.68 -7.01 -1.38
C GLY A 61 -6.10 -6.78 -1.88
N SER A 62 -6.68 -5.67 -1.42
CA SER A 62 -7.89 -5.06 -1.96
C SER A 62 -7.61 -3.59 -2.23
N SER A 63 -8.11 -3.08 -3.34
CA SER A 63 -8.15 -1.64 -3.63
C SER A 63 -9.19 -0.97 -2.74
N ALA A 64 -8.81 0.14 -2.11
CA ALA A 64 -9.70 0.99 -1.33
C ALA A 64 -9.75 2.39 -1.94
N TRP A 65 -10.92 3.01 -1.90
CA TRP A 65 -11.13 4.39 -2.31
C TRP A 65 -11.99 5.09 -1.25
N VAL A 66 -11.65 6.34 -0.94
CA VAL A 66 -12.52 7.23 -0.19
C VAL A 66 -13.46 7.84 -1.22
N GLU A 67 -14.78 7.75 -1.01
CA GLU A 67 -15.73 8.49 -1.85
C GLU A 67 -15.31 9.96 -1.90
N SER A 68 -15.15 10.49 -3.11
CA SER A 68 -14.98 11.92 -3.30
C SER A 68 -16.20 12.58 -2.68
N ARG A 69 -16.02 13.25 -1.54
CA ARG A 69 -17.05 14.13 -1.02
C ARG A 69 -17.32 15.12 -2.14
N LYS A 70 -18.50 15.06 -2.76
CA LYS A 70 -18.98 16.17 -3.58
C LYS A 70 -19.02 17.36 -2.64
N MET A 71 -17.95 18.16 -2.63
CA MET A 71 -18.07 19.55 -2.28
C MET A 71 -18.90 20.13 -3.42
N ASP A 72 -20.21 20.16 -3.23
CA ASP A 72 -21.08 21.05 -3.97
C ASP A 72 -20.65 22.47 -3.58
N GLU A 73 -19.60 22.97 -4.23
CA GLU A 73 -19.30 24.39 -4.28
C GLU A 73 -20.38 25.04 -5.14
N GLY A 74 -21.34 25.67 -4.45
CA GLY A 74 -22.47 26.32 -5.07
C GLY A 74 -22.12 27.59 -5.84
N SER A 75 -23.12 28.15 -6.51
CA SER A 75 -23.21 29.59 -6.74
C SER A 75 -24.68 29.99 -6.84
N LYS A 76 -25.05 30.99 -6.03
CA LYS A 76 -26.29 31.76 -6.09
C LYS A 76 -26.46 32.38 -7.48
N GLY A 77 -27.70 32.46 -7.96
CA GLY A 77 -28.11 33.32 -9.07
C GLY A 77 -29.63 33.50 -9.06
N ASN A 78 -30.06 34.77 -8.99
CA ASN A 78 -31.43 35.32 -8.95
C ASN A 78 -32.53 34.55 -9.70
N ASP A 79 -33.72 34.49 -9.09
CA ASP A 79 -34.90 35.29 -9.50
C ASP A 79 -35.88 35.46 -8.32
#